data_AF-A0A6L8UAD6-F1
#
_entry.id   AF-A0A6L8UAD6-F1
#
_cell.length_a   1.000
_cell.length_b   1.000
_cell.length_c   1.000
_cell.angle_alpha   90.00
_cell.angle_beta   90.00
_cell.angle_gamma   90.00
#
_symmetry.space_group_name_H-M   'P 1'
#
loop_
_entity.id
_entity.type
_entity.pdbx_description
1 polymer ?
#
loop_
_entity_poly.entity_id
_entity_poly.type
_entity_poly.pdbx_seq_one_letter_code
_entity_poly.pdbx_strand_id
1 'polypeptide(L)'
;MKSFEIKPVGYVSNEFNDPADRHGMKQKPSTITINDEYREALLNIGDCEYLDIVFWFHKSDNSRLTGKIPSGAERGVFASRSPKRPNLIGVTTVKLLEYSENKLVVTGLDAINNTPVIDIKCCDTSLFASESELNAVHSSILRSDPRIEIRNNIAAGNTESLLVKAGQLHGHFCPGLAMGVMAAAFAMKELGADSDGMENLLAITETNNCFSDGVQFVTGCSFGNNSLIFRDLGKTAFTLTRRDGNGIRICSRHESGERVHEAFPEFRKFYQSVVIEQNRSAELVSQYTRVALQRAFGTLTIPFEKLFTVSRVKAEIPAYAPIHESVVCGICNESVMKSRTTQNGDSFTCFACGGKEYGILDGSGIHF
;
A
#
# COMPACT_ATOMS: atom_id res chain seq x y z
N MET A 1 37.33 -33.36 0.09
CA MET A 1 36.63 -32.05 0.03
C MET A 1 37.70 -30.97 0.08
N LYS A 2 37.71 -29.99 -0.84
CA LYS A 2 38.64 -28.85 -0.73
C LYS A 2 38.18 -27.97 0.44
N SER A 3 39.08 -27.69 1.38
CA SER A 3 38.88 -26.68 2.42
C SER A 3 39.35 -25.32 1.94
N PHE A 4 38.72 -24.26 2.44
CA PHE A 4 39.09 -22.88 2.16
C PHE A 4 39.46 -22.18 3.47
N GLU A 5 40.50 -21.36 3.43
CA GLU A 5 40.87 -20.49 4.54
C GLU A 5 40.15 -19.14 4.36
N ILE A 6 39.56 -18.63 5.44
CA ILE A 6 38.80 -17.37 5.44
C ILE A 6 39.40 -16.49 6.54
N LYS A 7 39.67 -15.21 6.22
CA LYS A 7 40.15 -14.21 7.19
C LYS A 7 39.04 -13.20 7.48
N PRO A 8 38.85 -12.78 8.74
CA PRO A 8 37.93 -11.70 9.06
C PRO A 8 38.38 -10.37 8.46
N VAL A 9 37.43 -9.60 7.93
CA VAL A 9 37.65 -8.23 7.43
C VAL A 9 37.38 -7.17 8.50
N GLY A 10 36.71 -7.55 9.59
CA GLY A 10 36.40 -6.66 10.70
C GLY A 10 35.67 -7.38 11.84
N TYR A 11 35.24 -6.62 12.84
CA TYR A 11 34.59 -7.15 14.04
C TYR A 11 33.39 -6.30 14.48
N VAL A 12 32.39 -6.98 15.01
CA VAL A 12 31.20 -6.36 15.61
C VAL A 12 31.51 -5.88 17.03
N SER A 13 31.05 -4.68 17.37
CA SER A 13 31.07 -4.09 18.71
C SER A 13 29.64 -3.69 19.13
N ASN A 14 29.14 -4.28 20.21
CA ASN A 14 27.83 -3.98 20.80
C ASN A 14 27.71 -4.48 22.26
N GLU A 15 26.55 -4.30 22.89
CA GLU A 15 26.32 -4.67 24.29
C GLU A 15 26.08 -6.18 24.54
N PHE A 16 25.92 -6.98 23.49
CA PHE A 16 25.50 -8.38 23.59
C PHE A 16 26.71 -9.32 23.65
N ASN A 17 27.23 -9.61 24.84
CA ASN A 17 28.38 -10.51 24.96
C ASN A 17 28.02 -12.00 24.79
N ASP A 18 26.78 -12.40 25.03
CA ASP A 18 26.30 -13.78 24.92
C ASP A 18 25.06 -13.87 24.02
N PRO A 19 24.75 -15.06 23.47
CA PRO A 19 23.55 -15.24 22.64
C PRO A 19 22.30 -14.76 23.36
N ALA A 20 21.64 -13.76 22.79
CA ALA A 20 20.45 -13.14 23.34
C ALA A 20 19.25 -13.28 22.38
N ASP A 21 18.11 -12.70 22.76
CA ASP A 21 16.94 -12.67 21.90
C ASP A 21 17.24 -11.91 20.59
N ARG A 22 17.04 -12.60 19.47
CA ARG A 22 17.30 -12.05 18.13
C ARG A 22 16.49 -10.78 17.89
N HIS A 23 15.23 -10.74 18.30
CA HIS A 23 14.38 -9.59 18.01
C HIS A 23 14.87 -8.34 18.76
N GLY A 24 15.18 -8.48 20.06
CA GLY A 24 15.76 -7.42 20.86
C GLY A 24 17.12 -6.94 20.35
N MET A 25 18.01 -7.85 19.94
CA MET A 25 19.32 -7.48 19.37
C MET A 25 19.17 -6.61 18.12
N LYS A 26 18.27 -7.00 17.22
CA LYS A 26 18.06 -6.29 15.95
C LYS A 26 17.55 -4.87 16.10
N GLN A 27 16.92 -4.54 17.23
CA GLN A 27 16.41 -3.19 17.51
C GLN A 27 17.50 -2.25 18.05
N LYS A 28 18.68 -2.76 18.39
CA LYS A 28 19.78 -1.99 18.95
C LYS A 28 20.86 -1.72 17.89
N PRO A 29 21.45 -0.52 17.86
CA PRO A 29 22.59 -0.25 16.99
C PRO A 29 23.78 -1.15 17.32
N SER A 30 24.54 -1.52 16.29
CA SER A 30 25.85 -2.18 16.42
C SER A 30 26.87 -1.45 15.57
N THR A 31 28.13 -1.44 15.99
CA THR A 31 29.23 -0.89 15.19
C THR A 31 30.06 -2.03 14.61
N ILE A 32 30.31 -2.00 13.31
CA ILE A 32 31.27 -2.90 12.66
C ILE A 32 32.54 -2.09 12.41
N THR A 33 33.67 -2.54 12.96
CA THR A 33 34.99 -1.93 12.72
C THR A 33 35.76 -2.79 11.74
N ILE A 34 36.12 -2.21 10.60
CA ILE A 34 36.88 -2.84 9.52
C ILE A 34 38.37 -2.70 9.80
N ASN A 35 39.13 -3.77 9.56
CA ASN A 35 40.59 -3.75 9.72
C ASN A 35 41.19 -2.76 8.72
N ASP A 36 42.25 -2.07 9.14
CA ASP A 36 42.84 -0.96 8.37
C ASP A 36 43.28 -1.35 6.96
N GLU A 37 43.76 -2.58 6.77
CA GLU A 37 44.17 -3.11 5.46
C GLU A 37 43.02 -3.22 4.44
N TYR A 38 41.76 -3.25 4.90
CA TYR A 38 40.56 -3.31 4.05
C TYR A 38 39.79 -1.97 3.99
N ARG A 39 40.31 -0.91 4.62
CA ARG A 39 39.61 0.38 4.72
C ARG A 39 39.25 0.97 3.35
N GLU A 40 40.13 0.81 2.36
CA GLU A 40 39.90 1.30 1.00
C GLU A 40 38.67 0.64 0.34
N ALA A 41 38.31 -0.59 0.74
CA ALA A 41 37.14 -1.30 0.22
C ALA A 41 35.79 -0.67 0.65
N LEU A 42 35.81 0.30 1.58
CA LEU A 42 34.63 1.08 1.98
C LEU A 42 34.37 2.31 1.09
N LEU A 43 35.17 2.53 0.05
CA LEU A 43 34.94 3.63 -0.90
C LEU A 43 33.48 3.57 -1.40
N ASN A 44 32.76 4.69 -1.25
CA ASN A 44 31.34 4.86 -1.61
C ASN A 44 30.34 3.93 -0.88
N ILE A 45 30.71 3.29 0.24
CA ILE A 45 29.78 2.45 1.02
C ILE A 45 28.53 3.21 1.50
N GLY A 46 28.66 4.53 1.68
CA GLY A 46 27.57 5.43 2.06
C GLY A 46 26.43 5.50 1.04
N ASP A 47 26.67 5.12 -0.21
CA ASP A 47 25.63 5.05 -1.24
C ASP A 47 24.70 3.84 -1.04
N CYS A 48 25.06 2.90 -0.14
CA CYS A 48 24.27 1.72 0.17
C CYS A 48 23.46 1.89 1.48
N GLU A 49 22.13 1.99 1.37
CA GLU A 49 21.26 2.09 2.56
C GLU A 49 21.19 0.77 3.36
N TYR A 50 21.30 -0.37 2.66
CA TYR A 50 21.27 -1.71 3.27
C TYR A 50 22.51 -2.52 2.88
N LEU A 51 23.03 -3.27 3.84
CA LEU A 51 24.21 -4.11 3.68
C LEU A 51 23.90 -5.54 4.10
N ASP A 52 24.38 -6.53 3.34
CA ASP A 52 24.45 -7.91 3.78
C ASP A 52 25.76 -8.14 4.53
N ILE A 53 25.65 -8.38 5.82
CA ILE A 53 26.79 -8.68 6.69
C ILE A 53 26.94 -10.19 6.76
N VAL A 54 28.07 -10.70 6.26
CA VAL A 54 28.45 -12.11 6.35
C VAL A 54 29.41 -12.24 7.52
N PHE A 55 29.11 -13.10 8.48
CA PHE A 55 29.86 -13.19 9.73
C PHE A 55 30.00 -14.63 10.23
N TRP A 56 30.97 -14.86 11.12
CA TRP A 56 31.26 -16.18 11.68
C TRP A 56 30.65 -16.35 13.06
N PHE A 57 29.89 -17.43 13.30
CA PHE A 57 29.39 -17.79 14.64
C PHE A 57 30.52 -18.31 15.54
N HIS A 58 31.41 -17.42 15.97
CA HIS A 58 32.64 -17.73 16.71
C HIS A 58 32.42 -18.41 18.07
N LYS A 59 31.24 -18.26 18.69
CA LYS A 59 30.85 -18.97 19.92
C LYS A 59 30.03 -20.24 19.66
N SER A 60 29.72 -20.58 18.41
CA SER A 60 28.97 -21.80 18.11
C SER A 60 29.93 -22.98 18.01
N ASP A 61 29.72 -23.99 18.84
CA ASP A 61 30.37 -25.29 18.74
C ASP A 61 29.38 -26.33 18.16
N ASN A 62 29.92 -27.29 17.42
CA ASN A 62 29.20 -28.46 16.89
C ASN A 62 28.13 -28.16 15.81
N SER A 63 28.42 -28.61 14.58
CA SER A 63 27.44 -28.60 13.50
C SER A 63 26.41 -29.72 13.68
N ARG A 64 25.19 -29.49 13.18
CA ARG A 64 24.15 -30.51 13.05
C ARG A 64 23.51 -30.38 11.69
N LEU A 65 22.88 -31.44 11.22
CA LEU A 65 22.15 -31.43 9.93
C LEU A 65 20.67 -31.09 10.10
N THR A 66 20.11 -31.40 11.27
CA THR A 66 18.72 -31.10 11.63
C THR A 66 18.64 -30.53 13.05
N GLY A 67 17.54 -29.87 13.39
CA GLY A 67 17.24 -29.47 14.75
C GLY A 67 15.90 -28.75 14.88
N LYS A 68 15.44 -28.62 16.13
CA LYS A 68 14.23 -27.84 16.44
C LYS A 68 14.49 -26.34 16.30
N ILE A 69 13.56 -25.64 15.64
CA ILE A 69 13.51 -24.18 15.58
C ILE A 69 12.70 -23.62 16.76
N PRO A 70 12.71 -22.30 17.04
CA PRO A 70 11.98 -21.73 18.18
C PRO A 70 10.48 -22.07 18.23
N SER A 71 9.83 -22.35 17.09
CA SER A 71 8.44 -22.81 17.05
C SER A 71 8.23 -24.28 17.46
N GLY A 72 9.30 -25.01 17.81
CA GLY A 72 9.27 -26.43 18.20
C GLY A 72 9.35 -27.42 17.03
N ALA A 73 9.14 -26.96 15.79
CA ALA A 73 9.23 -27.82 14.59
C ALA A 73 10.66 -28.26 14.30
N GLU A 74 10.84 -29.50 13.84
CA GLU A 74 12.12 -30.02 13.40
C GLU A 74 12.38 -29.68 11.93
N ARG A 75 13.57 -29.16 11.62
CA ARG A 75 13.97 -28.78 10.25
C ARG A 75 15.44 -29.08 9.98
N GLY A 76 15.76 -29.28 8.70
CA GLY A 76 17.15 -29.26 8.23
C GLY A 76 17.79 -27.89 8.44
N VAL A 77 19.10 -27.84 8.73
CA VAL A 77 19.79 -26.59 9.07
C VAL A 77 19.86 -25.58 7.92
N PHE A 78 19.80 -26.06 6.67
CA PHE A 78 19.70 -25.21 5.48
C PHE A 78 18.28 -24.65 5.25
N ALA A 79 17.26 -25.28 5.84
CA ALA A 79 15.89 -24.77 5.88
C ALA A 79 15.62 -23.94 7.15
N SER A 80 16.67 -23.46 7.81
CA SER A 80 16.62 -22.66 9.04
C SER A 80 17.73 -21.61 9.07
N ARG A 81 17.73 -20.76 10.09
CA ARG A 81 18.81 -19.82 10.40
C ARG A 81 19.55 -20.19 11.70
N SER A 82 19.73 -21.50 11.95
CA SER A 82 20.43 -21.99 13.14
C SER A 82 21.93 -21.70 13.04
N PRO A 83 22.58 -21.24 14.12
CA PRO A 83 24.04 -21.03 14.14
C PRO A 83 24.84 -22.34 14.12
N LYS A 84 24.22 -23.45 14.52
CA LYS A 84 24.81 -24.80 14.51
C LYS A 84 24.66 -25.44 13.13
N ARG A 85 25.58 -25.14 12.21
CA ARG A 85 25.54 -25.56 10.80
C ARG A 85 26.94 -25.96 10.29
N PRO A 86 27.05 -26.72 9.18
CA PRO A 86 28.33 -27.27 8.70
C PRO A 86 29.44 -26.23 8.55
N ASN A 87 29.11 -25.08 7.95
CA ASN A 87 29.95 -23.89 7.96
C ASN A 87 29.25 -22.85 8.82
N LEU A 88 29.94 -22.34 9.84
CA LEU A 88 29.38 -21.48 10.89
C LEU A 88 29.17 -20.04 10.41
N ILE A 89 28.57 -19.88 9.23
CA ILE A 89 28.35 -18.60 8.57
C ILE A 89 26.93 -18.11 8.84
N GLY A 90 26.85 -16.90 9.39
CA GLY A 90 25.66 -16.07 9.48
C GLY A 90 25.64 -15.06 8.34
N VAL A 91 24.44 -14.71 7.90
CA VAL A 91 24.19 -13.61 6.97
C VAL A 91 23.00 -12.85 7.48
N THR A 92 23.13 -11.53 7.59
CA THR A 92 22.02 -10.64 7.96
C THR A 92 22.10 -9.34 7.17
N THR A 93 20.99 -9.01 6.54
CA THR A 93 20.75 -7.69 5.96
C THR A 93 20.50 -6.68 7.08
N VAL A 94 21.26 -5.60 7.09
CA VAL A 94 21.21 -4.52 8.08
C VAL A 94 20.93 -3.19 7.37
N LYS A 95 20.39 -2.22 8.09
CA LYS A 95 20.32 -0.83 7.63
C LYS A 95 21.58 -0.09 8.09
N LEU A 96 22.27 0.58 7.17
CA LEU A 96 23.36 1.48 7.47
C LEU A 96 22.80 2.79 8.03
N LEU A 97 23.23 3.16 9.23
CA LEU A 97 22.82 4.39 9.90
C LEU A 97 23.85 5.49 9.68
N GLU A 98 25.12 5.17 9.93
CA GLU A 98 26.24 6.10 9.80
C GLU A 98 27.50 5.34 9.39
N TYR A 99 28.42 6.02 8.72
CA TYR A 99 29.76 5.50 8.47
C TYR A 99 30.79 6.60 8.64
N SER A 100 31.96 6.23 9.16
CA SER A 100 33.09 7.13 9.31
C SER A 100 34.38 6.31 9.29
N GLU A 101 35.34 6.70 8.47
CA GLU A 101 36.65 6.07 8.42
C GLU A 101 36.61 4.55 8.12
N ASN A 102 36.73 3.71 9.14
CA ASN A 102 36.67 2.25 9.07
C ASN A 102 35.50 1.68 9.90
N LYS A 103 34.55 2.51 10.31
CA LYS A 103 33.41 2.13 11.16
C LYS A 103 32.09 2.28 10.42
N LEU A 104 31.24 1.26 10.56
CA LEU A 104 29.86 1.25 10.07
C LEU A 104 28.92 1.10 11.28
N VAL A 105 28.03 2.05 11.50
CA VAL A 105 26.97 1.96 12.50
C VAL A 105 25.72 1.43 11.81
N VAL A 106 25.17 0.32 12.30
CA VAL A 106 24.07 -0.40 11.64
C VAL A 106 22.98 -0.79 12.62
N THR A 107 21.75 -1.02 12.12
CA THR A 107 20.65 -1.64 12.87
C THR A 107 20.11 -2.88 12.15
N GLY A 108 19.46 -3.79 12.86
CA GLY A 108 18.95 -5.06 12.32
C GLY A 108 19.92 -6.24 12.38
N LEU A 109 21.12 -6.04 12.94
CA LEU A 109 22.15 -7.06 13.11
C LEU A 109 21.81 -8.01 14.28
N ASP A 110 22.01 -9.31 14.08
CA ASP A 110 21.82 -10.35 15.10
C ASP A 110 23.13 -11.10 15.41
N ALA A 111 24.23 -10.37 15.43
CA ALA A 111 25.56 -10.83 15.80
C ALA A 111 25.94 -10.27 17.18
N ILE A 112 26.55 -11.12 18.01
CA ILE A 112 27.02 -10.75 19.36
C ILE A 112 28.32 -9.94 19.27
N ASN A 113 28.70 -9.31 20.37
CA ASN A 113 29.95 -8.57 20.52
C ASN A 113 31.16 -9.44 20.15
N ASN A 114 32.17 -8.83 19.53
CA ASN A 114 33.37 -9.48 18.99
C ASN A 114 33.14 -10.49 17.86
N THR A 115 31.94 -10.53 17.27
CA THR A 115 31.70 -11.42 16.12
C THR A 115 32.60 -11.04 14.93
N PRO A 116 33.39 -11.99 14.39
CA PRO A 116 34.17 -11.74 13.18
C PRO A 116 33.27 -11.56 11.96
N VAL A 117 33.46 -10.46 11.24
CA VAL A 117 32.84 -10.21 9.94
C VAL A 117 33.75 -10.75 8.86
N ILE A 118 33.19 -11.55 7.95
CA ILE A 118 33.89 -12.24 6.87
C ILE A 118 33.82 -11.43 5.58
N ASP A 119 32.65 -10.88 5.28
CA ASP A 119 32.40 -10.13 4.05
C ASP A 119 31.24 -9.15 4.26
N ILE A 120 31.23 -8.11 3.43
CA ILE A 120 30.19 -7.08 3.42
C ILE A 120 29.81 -6.85 1.97
N LYS A 121 28.51 -6.91 1.67
CA LYS A 121 27.98 -6.61 0.35
C LYS A 121 26.91 -5.54 0.47
N CYS A 122 26.83 -4.64 -0.51
CA CYS A 122 25.60 -3.89 -0.67
C CYS A 122 24.47 -4.89 -0.92
N CYS A 123 23.34 -4.70 -0.25
CA CYS A 123 22.21 -5.61 -0.36
C CYS A 123 21.78 -5.67 -1.83
N ASP A 124 21.94 -6.84 -2.44
CA ASP A 124 21.56 -7.04 -3.83
C ASP A 124 20.04 -7.19 -3.92
N THR A 125 19.39 -6.08 -4.21
CA THR A 125 17.98 -6.05 -4.50
C THR A 125 17.69 -6.20 -5.98
N SER A 126 18.66 -6.46 -6.87
CA SER A 126 18.42 -6.53 -8.33
C SER A 126 17.38 -7.58 -8.73
N LEU A 127 17.31 -8.70 -8.00
CA LEU A 127 16.24 -9.71 -8.09
C LEU A 127 14.85 -9.17 -7.71
N PHE A 128 14.78 -8.05 -7.01
CA PHE A 128 13.58 -7.40 -6.48
C PHE A 128 13.37 -5.97 -7.02
N ALA A 129 14.35 -5.41 -7.74
CA ALA A 129 14.40 -4.01 -8.20
C ALA A 129 13.82 -3.86 -9.61
N SER A 130 13.70 -4.96 -10.36
CA SER A 130 12.77 -5.03 -11.49
C SER A 130 11.47 -5.65 -10.99
N GLU A 131 10.42 -4.85 -11.00
CA GLU A 131 9.01 -5.26 -10.97
C GLU A 131 8.41 -5.51 -9.57
N SER A 132 7.61 -4.51 -9.20
CA SER A 132 6.52 -4.49 -8.23
C SER A 132 5.43 -5.55 -8.45
N GLU A 133 5.77 -6.75 -8.92
CA GLU A 133 4.81 -7.85 -9.17
C GLU A 133 5.25 -9.24 -8.61
N LEU A 134 6.50 -9.46 -8.21
CA LEU A 134 7.00 -10.84 -7.99
C LEU A 134 7.85 -11.12 -6.73
N ASN A 135 7.62 -10.44 -5.62
CA ASN A 135 8.00 -11.06 -4.33
C ASN A 135 7.04 -12.24 -4.09
N ALA A 136 7.43 -13.49 -4.38
CA ALA A 136 6.53 -14.64 -4.27
C ALA A 136 5.84 -14.78 -2.89
N VAL A 137 6.49 -14.34 -1.81
CA VAL A 137 5.89 -14.29 -0.47
C VAL A 137 4.87 -13.16 -0.38
N HIS A 138 5.21 -11.96 -0.83
CA HIS A 138 4.29 -10.81 -0.83
C HIS A 138 3.13 -10.99 -1.82
N SER A 139 3.38 -11.47 -3.05
CA SER A 139 2.36 -11.86 -4.01
C SER A 139 1.53 -13.04 -3.50
N SER A 140 2.10 -13.99 -2.75
CA SER A 140 1.31 -15.03 -2.08
C SER A 140 0.39 -14.43 -1.01
N ILE A 141 0.90 -13.49 -0.22
CA ILE A 141 0.12 -12.77 0.80
C ILE A 141 -0.99 -11.95 0.14
N LEU A 142 -0.68 -11.20 -0.93
CA LEU A 142 -1.66 -10.40 -1.68
C LEU A 142 -2.66 -11.28 -2.45
N ARG A 143 -2.28 -12.46 -2.93
CA ARG A 143 -3.22 -13.43 -3.51
C ARG A 143 -4.18 -13.97 -2.45
N SER A 144 -3.70 -14.22 -1.24
CA SER A 144 -4.57 -14.67 -0.13
C SER A 144 -5.40 -13.54 0.46
N ASP A 145 -4.88 -12.32 0.39
CA ASP A 145 -5.45 -11.14 0.99
C ASP A 145 -5.02 -9.89 0.20
N PRO A 146 -5.77 -9.53 -0.86
CA PRO A 146 -5.40 -8.44 -1.74
C PRO A 146 -5.51 -7.07 -1.07
N ARG A 147 -6.05 -7.01 0.15
CA ARG A 147 -6.29 -5.77 0.90
C ARG A 147 -5.39 -5.60 2.12
N ILE A 148 -4.48 -6.55 2.38
CA ILE A 148 -3.63 -6.53 3.59
C ILE A 148 -2.86 -5.21 3.77
N GLU A 149 -2.32 -4.66 2.69
CA GLU A 149 -1.58 -3.41 2.75
C GLU A 149 -2.49 -2.22 3.03
N ILE A 150 -3.68 -2.20 2.43
CA ILE A 150 -4.68 -1.15 2.68
C ILE A 150 -5.08 -1.20 4.15
N ARG A 151 -5.39 -2.39 4.69
CA ARG A 151 -5.70 -2.58 6.12
C ARG A 151 -4.58 -2.11 7.03
N ASN A 152 -3.35 -2.51 6.77
CA ASN A 152 -2.19 -2.12 7.59
C ASN A 152 -2.01 -0.60 7.59
N ASN A 153 -2.17 0.05 6.44
CA ASN A 153 -2.06 1.50 6.34
C ASN A 153 -3.22 2.22 7.02
N ILE A 154 -4.46 1.71 6.95
CA ILE A 154 -5.61 2.25 7.73
C ILE A 154 -5.32 2.15 9.24
N ALA A 155 -4.89 0.98 9.71
CA ALA A 155 -4.59 0.76 11.12
C ALA A 155 -3.48 1.70 11.62
N ALA A 156 -2.41 1.85 10.83
CA ALA A 156 -1.29 2.73 11.12
C ALA A 156 -1.61 4.23 10.92
N GLY A 157 -2.74 4.57 10.30
CA GLY A 157 -3.06 5.97 9.94
C GLY A 157 -2.16 6.54 8.83
N ASN A 158 -1.56 5.68 8.01
CA ASN A 158 -0.66 6.07 6.93
C ASN A 158 -1.45 6.46 5.66
N THR A 159 -2.11 7.61 5.71
CA THR A 159 -2.91 8.14 4.59
C THR A 159 -2.07 8.50 3.36
N GLU A 160 -0.78 8.78 3.54
CA GLU A 160 0.13 9.06 2.43
C GLU A 160 0.34 7.83 1.54
N SER A 161 0.63 6.67 2.14
CA SER A 161 0.73 5.42 1.40
C SER A 161 -0.59 5.01 0.73
N LEU A 162 -1.72 5.24 1.41
CA LEU A 162 -3.05 5.02 0.81
C LEU A 162 -3.28 5.94 -0.40
N LEU A 163 -2.86 7.21 -0.32
CA LEU A 163 -2.99 8.15 -1.43
C LEU A 163 -2.15 7.72 -2.63
N VAL A 164 -0.88 7.34 -2.41
CA VAL A 164 0.01 6.82 -3.46
C VAL A 164 -0.64 5.65 -4.20
N LYS A 165 -1.22 4.69 -3.46
CA LYS A 165 -1.87 3.53 -4.06
C LYS A 165 -3.20 3.88 -4.74
N ALA A 166 -4.02 4.76 -4.14
CA ALA A 166 -5.26 5.22 -4.75
C ALA A 166 -5.02 5.99 -6.07
N GLY A 167 -3.89 6.69 -6.18
CA GLY A 167 -3.47 7.35 -7.41
C GLY A 167 -3.28 6.39 -8.60
N GLN A 168 -3.02 5.10 -8.37
CA GLN A 168 -2.93 4.10 -9.44
C GLN A 168 -4.28 3.81 -10.08
N LEU A 169 -5.34 3.79 -9.27
CA LEU A 169 -6.72 3.70 -9.76
C LEU A 169 -7.14 5.00 -10.45
N HIS A 170 -6.84 6.14 -9.82
CA HIS A 170 -7.34 7.45 -10.23
C HIS A 170 -6.58 8.06 -11.43
N GLY A 171 -5.33 7.67 -11.63
CA GLY A 171 -4.46 8.16 -12.70
C GLY A 171 -3.71 9.47 -12.43
N HIS A 172 -4.02 10.19 -11.35
CA HIS A 172 -3.28 11.38 -10.90
C HIS A 172 -3.47 11.64 -9.40
N PHE A 173 -2.79 12.65 -8.85
CA PHE A 173 -2.97 13.09 -7.46
C PHE A 173 -3.66 14.44 -7.41
N CYS A 174 -4.78 14.52 -6.68
CA CYS A 174 -5.51 15.77 -6.47
C CYS A 174 -6.05 15.85 -5.04
N PRO A 175 -6.43 17.05 -4.55
CA PRO A 175 -7.01 17.19 -3.22
C PRO A 175 -8.32 16.42 -3.01
N GLY A 176 -9.13 16.25 -4.07
CA GLY A 176 -10.36 15.45 -3.99
C GLY A 176 -10.06 13.99 -3.63
N LEU A 177 -9.08 13.39 -4.31
CA LEU A 177 -8.62 12.03 -4.02
C LEU A 177 -8.06 11.93 -2.59
N ALA A 178 -7.20 12.88 -2.17
CA ALA A 178 -6.64 12.93 -0.83
C ALA A 178 -7.73 13.02 0.25
N MET A 179 -8.72 13.89 0.06
CA MET A 179 -9.88 14.01 0.94
C MET A 179 -10.68 12.71 1.01
N GLY A 180 -10.89 12.02 -0.11
CA GLY A 180 -11.55 10.72 -0.17
C GLY A 180 -10.81 9.67 0.65
N VAL A 181 -9.48 9.60 0.51
CA VAL A 181 -8.61 8.70 1.27
C VAL A 181 -8.68 8.98 2.77
N MET A 182 -8.59 10.25 3.18
CA MET A 182 -8.69 10.65 4.59
C MET A 182 -10.05 10.27 5.18
N ALA A 183 -11.13 10.62 4.50
CA ALA A 183 -12.50 10.35 4.94
C ALA A 183 -12.75 8.84 5.07
N ALA A 184 -12.33 8.06 4.08
CA ALA A 184 -12.48 6.61 4.09
C ALA A 184 -11.64 5.92 5.17
N ALA A 185 -10.37 6.30 5.32
CA ALA A 185 -9.50 5.72 6.35
C ALA A 185 -10.04 6.01 7.76
N PHE A 186 -10.55 7.22 7.99
CA PHE A 186 -11.22 7.58 9.23
C PHE A 186 -12.46 6.72 9.47
N ALA A 187 -13.37 6.61 8.49
CA ALA A 187 -14.61 5.84 8.63
C ALA A 187 -14.34 4.36 8.92
N MET A 188 -13.39 3.74 8.20
CA MET A 188 -13.00 2.35 8.37
C MET A 188 -12.49 2.10 9.80
N LYS A 189 -11.65 2.99 10.31
CA LYS A 189 -11.10 2.91 11.67
C LYS A 189 -12.17 3.11 12.74
N GLU A 190 -13.01 4.13 12.60
CA GLU A 190 -14.07 4.45 13.58
C GLU A 190 -15.16 3.37 13.67
N LEU A 191 -15.51 2.72 12.55
CA LEU A 191 -16.45 1.60 12.54
C LEU A 191 -15.84 0.24 12.91
N GLY A 192 -14.52 0.17 13.10
CA GLY A 192 -13.80 -1.11 13.15
C GLY A 192 -14.17 -2.01 11.97
N ALA A 193 -14.34 -1.38 10.80
CA ALA A 193 -14.83 -2.05 9.60
C ALA A 193 -13.68 -2.71 8.86
N ASP A 194 -14.00 -3.83 8.23
CA ASP A 194 -13.15 -4.53 7.29
C ASP A 194 -14.00 -4.96 6.11
N SER A 195 -13.40 -5.00 4.93
CA SER A 195 -14.07 -5.41 3.69
C SER A 195 -13.49 -6.74 3.23
N ASP A 196 -14.38 -7.72 3.09
CA ASP A 196 -14.11 -9.03 2.50
C ASP A 196 -14.27 -9.03 0.97
N GLY A 197 -14.52 -7.87 0.37
CA GLY A 197 -14.79 -7.73 -1.05
C GLY A 197 -16.22 -8.10 -1.45
N MET A 198 -17.10 -8.38 -0.49
CA MET A 198 -18.52 -8.68 -0.70
C MET A 198 -19.41 -7.53 -0.23
N GLU A 199 -20.72 -7.64 -0.48
CA GLU A 199 -21.73 -6.66 -0.07
C GLU A 199 -21.97 -6.57 1.46
N ASN A 200 -21.06 -7.05 2.31
CA ASN A 200 -21.20 -6.99 3.77
C ASN A 200 -20.90 -5.61 4.37
N LEU A 201 -20.04 -4.86 3.69
CA LEU A 201 -19.72 -3.46 3.96
C LEU A 201 -20.15 -2.65 2.75
N LEU A 202 -20.88 -1.57 2.95
CA LEU A 202 -21.38 -0.72 1.87
C LEU A 202 -20.82 0.70 2.02
N ALA A 203 -20.39 1.28 0.91
CA ALA A 203 -20.09 2.70 0.80
C ALA A 203 -21.13 3.36 -0.10
N ILE A 204 -21.81 4.38 0.41
CA ILE A 204 -22.80 5.16 -0.33
C ILE A 204 -22.17 6.53 -0.61
N THR A 205 -21.73 6.78 -1.84
CA THR A 205 -21.18 8.09 -2.25
C THR A 205 -22.28 9.00 -2.74
N GLU A 206 -22.16 10.30 -2.46
CA GLU A 206 -23.12 11.33 -2.87
C GLU A 206 -22.60 12.22 -4.01
N THR A 207 -21.48 11.82 -4.62
CA THR A 207 -20.78 12.52 -5.72
C THR A 207 -20.06 11.50 -6.62
N ASN A 208 -19.79 11.88 -7.86
CA ASN A 208 -19.03 11.13 -8.85
C ASN A 208 -17.65 11.77 -9.15
N ASN A 209 -17.16 12.67 -8.28
CA ASN A 209 -15.84 13.28 -8.44
C ASN A 209 -14.71 12.43 -7.81
N CYS A 210 -13.47 12.92 -7.90
CA CYS A 210 -12.24 12.26 -7.42
C CYS A 210 -12.30 11.76 -5.96
N PHE A 211 -13.15 12.37 -5.11
CA PHE A 211 -13.37 11.92 -3.75
C PHE A 211 -13.86 10.46 -3.69
N SER A 212 -14.74 10.08 -4.61
CA SER A 212 -15.35 8.75 -4.65
C SER A 212 -14.35 7.64 -4.99
N ASP A 213 -13.29 7.94 -5.76
CA ASP A 213 -12.23 6.96 -6.05
C ASP A 213 -11.37 6.69 -4.81
N GLY A 214 -11.10 7.73 -4.01
CA GLY A 214 -10.43 7.57 -2.72
C GLY A 214 -11.25 6.72 -1.75
N VAL A 215 -12.57 6.93 -1.72
CA VAL A 215 -13.52 6.11 -0.96
C VAL A 215 -13.51 4.67 -1.44
N GLN A 216 -13.67 4.45 -2.75
CA GLN A 216 -13.69 3.11 -3.36
C GLN A 216 -12.41 2.34 -3.05
N PHE A 217 -11.25 2.97 -3.26
CA PHE A 217 -9.95 2.34 -3.04
C PHE A 217 -9.76 1.90 -1.57
N VAL A 218 -9.94 2.84 -0.64
CA VAL A 218 -9.66 2.60 0.78
C VAL A 218 -10.68 1.67 1.41
N THR A 219 -11.97 1.82 1.11
CA THR A 219 -13.02 0.95 1.69
C THR A 219 -13.05 -0.44 1.05
N GLY A 220 -12.62 -0.56 -0.21
CA GLY A 220 -12.82 -1.77 -1.02
C GLY A 220 -14.25 -1.92 -1.52
N CYS A 221 -15.11 -0.93 -1.26
CA CYS A 221 -16.44 -0.91 -1.79
C CYS A 221 -16.40 -0.41 -3.23
N SER A 222 -16.71 -1.27 -4.19
CA SER A 222 -16.61 -0.97 -5.63
C SER A 222 -17.93 -1.19 -6.35
N PHE A 223 -18.06 -0.65 -7.56
CA PHE A 223 -19.26 -0.91 -8.38
C PHE A 223 -19.35 -2.39 -8.76
N GLY A 224 -18.24 -3.03 -9.11
CA GLY A 224 -18.22 -4.40 -9.60
C GLY A 224 -18.56 -5.46 -8.54
N ASN A 225 -18.29 -5.19 -7.27
CA ASN A 225 -18.74 -6.05 -6.16
C ASN A 225 -20.03 -5.55 -5.49
N ASN A 226 -20.77 -4.66 -6.16
CA ASN A 226 -22.09 -4.12 -5.78
C ASN A 226 -22.16 -3.42 -4.40
N SER A 227 -21.01 -3.11 -3.81
CA SER A 227 -20.95 -2.53 -2.47
C SER A 227 -20.73 -1.02 -2.47
N LEU A 228 -20.39 -0.44 -3.63
CA LEU A 228 -20.44 1.00 -3.86
C LEU A 228 -21.78 1.40 -4.43
N ILE A 229 -22.50 2.25 -3.71
CA ILE A 229 -23.78 2.80 -4.12
C ILE A 229 -23.58 4.28 -4.43
N PHE A 230 -23.86 4.69 -5.66
CA PHE A 230 -23.82 6.09 -6.03
C PHE A 230 -25.20 6.72 -5.91
N ARG A 231 -25.29 7.80 -5.14
CA ARG A 231 -26.45 8.70 -5.08
C ARG A 231 -26.06 10.03 -5.72
N ASP A 232 -26.67 10.35 -6.85
CA ASP A 232 -26.33 11.56 -7.61
C ASP A 232 -26.92 12.83 -6.97
N LEU A 233 -26.33 13.24 -5.84
CA LEU A 233 -26.78 14.39 -5.03
C LEU A 233 -25.84 15.59 -5.13
N GLY A 234 -24.70 15.45 -5.79
CA GLY A 234 -23.67 16.49 -5.92
C GLY A 234 -22.96 16.87 -4.60
N LYS A 235 -23.16 16.12 -3.52
CA LYS A 235 -22.54 16.41 -2.22
C LYS A 235 -21.23 15.64 -2.10
N THR A 236 -20.14 16.34 -1.78
CA THR A 236 -18.87 15.68 -1.41
C THR A 236 -19.00 15.04 -0.04
N ALA A 237 -19.65 13.88 -0.01
CA ALA A 237 -19.97 13.10 1.16
C ALA A 237 -20.03 11.62 0.80
N PHE A 238 -19.81 10.77 1.79
CA PHE A 238 -20.14 9.35 1.68
C PHE A 238 -20.58 8.79 3.03
N THR A 239 -21.29 7.66 2.99
CA THR A 239 -21.68 6.89 4.17
C THR A 239 -21.06 5.50 4.10
N LEU A 240 -20.31 5.11 5.13
CA LEU A 240 -19.86 3.73 5.33
C LEU A 240 -20.82 3.02 6.28
N THR A 241 -21.35 1.87 5.91
CA THR A 241 -22.36 1.16 6.71
C THR A 241 -22.26 -0.36 6.58
N ARG A 242 -22.69 -1.09 7.61
CA ARG A 242 -22.87 -2.55 7.54
C ARG A 242 -24.27 -2.88 7.05
N ARG A 243 -24.54 -4.16 6.80
CA ARG A 243 -25.88 -4.64 6.35
C ARG A 243 -26.99 -4.50 7.38
N ASP A 244 -26.69 -4.17 8.62
CA ASP A 244 -27.71 -3.76 9.59
C ASP A 244 -28.13 -2.28 9.42
N GLY A 245 -27.50 -1.54 8.51
CA GLY A 245 -27.74 -0.12 8.25
C GLY A 245 -27.06 0.82 9.24
N ASN A 246 -26.39 0.33 10.29
CA ASN A 246 -25.66 1.20 11.21
C ASN A 246 -24.33 1.62 10.57
N GLY A 247 -24.11 2.93 10.48
CA GLY A 247 -22.96 3.47 9.77
C GLY A 247 -22.56 4.88 10.18
N ILE A 248 -21.60 5.42 9.44
CA ILE A 248 -21.08 6.77 9.62
C ILE A 248 -21.11 7.48 8.28
N ARG A 249 -21.73 8.66 8.29
CA ARG A 249 -21.71 9.60 7.17
C ARG A 249 -20.64 10.65 7.43
N ILE A 250 -19.78 10.85 6.44
CA ILE A 250 -18.74 11.88 6.44
C ILE A 250 -19.04 12.84 5.30
N CYS A 251 -19.08 14.13 5.61
CA CYS A 251 -19.35 15.18 4.64
C CYS A 251 -18.26 16.24 4.71
N SER A 252 -17.75 16.63 3.54
CA SER A 252 -16.88 17.79 3.41
C SER A 252 -17.59 19.02 3.96
N ARG A 253 -16.88 19.81 4.77
CA ARG A 253 -17.32 21.14 5.20
C ARG A 253 -17.35 22.09 4.01
N HIS A 254 -18.20 23.11 4.06
CA HIS A 254 -18.25 24.14 3.02
C HIS A 254 -16.93 24.93 2.95
N GLU A 255 -16.25 25.13 4.07
CA GLU A 255 -14.96 25.82 4.17
C GLU A 255 -13.77 24.95 3.71
N SER A 256 -13.96 23.66 3.42
CA SER A 256 -12.84 22.75 3.12
C SER A 256 -12.05 23.20 1.90
N GLY A 257 -12.76 23.69 0.87
CA GLY A 257 -12.14 24.22 -0.34
C GLY A 257 -11.22 25.40 -0.03
N GLU A 258 -11.68 26.32 0.81
CA GLU A 258 -10.90 27.48 1.27
C GLU A 258 -9.72 27.06 2.13
N ARG A 259 -9.89 26.10 3.06
CA ARG A 259 -8.80 25.63 3.92
C ARG A 259 -7.69 24.94 3.14
N VAL A 260 -8.04 24.14 2.14
CA VAL A 260 -7.07 23.55 1.20
C VAL A 260 -6.42 24.64 0.35
N HIS A 261 -7.14 25.71 0.04
CA HIS A 261 -6.62 26.83 -0.72
C HIS A 261 -5.62 27.68 0.05
N GLU A 262 -5.94 28.05 1.29
CA GLU A 262 -5.09 28.83 2.19
C GLU A 262 -3.76 28.12 2.47
N ALA A 263 -3.78 26.79 2.53
CA ALA A 263 -2.56 26.00 2.68
C ALA A 263 -1.65 26.04 1.44
N PHE A 264 -2.18 26.34 0.24
CA PHE A 264 -1.44 26.27 -1.03
C PHE A 264 -1.86 27.39 -2.03
N PRO A 265 -1.59 28.67 -1.73
CA PRO A 265 -2.11 29.82 -2.49
C PRO A 265 -1.61 29.91 -3.94
N GLU A 266 -0.39 29.42 -4.24
CA GLU A 266 0.20 29.47 -5.58
C GLU A 266 -0.57 28.65 -6.62
N PHE A 267 -1.31 27.62 -6.18
CA PHE A 267 -2.07 26.74 -7.06
C PHE A 267 -3.19 27.46 -7.83
N ARG A 268 -3.74 28.56 -7.29
CA ARG A 268 -4.87 29.28 -7.91
C ARG A 268 -4.59 29.72 -9.34
N LYS A 269 -3.40 30.29 -9.54
CA LYS A 269 -2.98 30.82 -10.85
C LYS A 269 -2.92 29.70 -11.87
N PHE A 270 -2.30 28.58 -11.51
CA PHE A 270 -2.20 27.43 -12.39
C PHE A 270 -3.53 26.73 -12.63
N TYR A 271 -4.40 26.62 -11.62
CA TYR A 271 -5.74 26.02 -11.79
C TYR A 271 -6.63 26.80 -12.75
N GLN A 272 -6.66 28.12 -12.60
CA GLN A 272 -7.39 29.00 -13.50
C GLN A 272 -6.93 28.79 -14.95
N SER A 273 -5.63 28.79 -15.20
CA SER A 273 -5.12 28.67 -16.56
C SER A 273 -5.17 27.25 -17.14
N VAL A 274 -4.78 26.22 -16.40
CA VAL A 274 -4.70 24.84 -16.93
C VAL A 274 -6.06 24.14 -16.95
N VAL A 275 -6.92 24.36 -15.95
CA VAL A 275 -8.20 23.63 -15.80
C VAL A 275 -9.37 24.43 -16.33
N ILE A 276 -9.56 25.67 -15.84
CA ILE A 276 -10.71 26.50 -16.23
C ILE A 276 -10.55 27.00 -17.68
N GLU A 277 -9.38 27.56 -18.00
CA GLU A 277 -9.07 28.09 -19.35
C GLU A 277 -8.54 27.01 -20.30
N GLN A 278 -8.35 25.78 -19.82
CA GLN A 278 -7.85 24.62 -20.60
C GLN A 278 -6.52 24.87 -21.34
N ASN A 279 -5.63 25.70 -20.80
CA ASN A 279 -4.33 25.98 -21.41
C ASN A 279 -3.39 24.76 -21.29
N ARG A 280 -3.02 24.18 -22.43
CA ARG A 280 -2.23 22.94 -22.54
C ARG A 280 -0.73 23.16 -22.82
N SER A 281 -0.20 24.35 -22.55
CA SER A 281 1.25 24.59 -22.66
C SER A 281 2.03 23.58 -21.81
N ALA A 282 3.01 22.88 -22.40
CA ALA A 282 3.77 21.84 -21.72
C ALA A 282 4.48 22.34 -20.46
N GLU A 283 4.99 23.58 -20.48
CA GLU A 283 5.63 24.22 -19.33
C GLU A 283 4.62 24.52 -18.22
N LEU A 284 3.45 25.06 -18.58
CA LEU A 284 2.38 25.38 -17.64
C LEU A 284 1.78 24.11 -17.01
N VAL A 285 1.59 23.06 -17.81
CA VAL A 285 1.11 21.75 -17.37
C VAL A 285 2.12 21.08 -16.44
N SER A 286 3.42 21.18 -16.73
CA SER A 286 4.49 20.66 -15.86
C SER A 286 4.52 21.39 -14.50
N GLN A 287 4.46 22.72 -14.51
CA GLN A 287 4.39 23.53 -13.28
C GLN A 287 3.12 23.23 -12.48
N TYR A 288 1.96 23.15 -13.15
CA TYR A 288 0.69 22.74 -12.54
C TYR A 288 0.79 21.35 -11.91
N THR A 289 1.37 20.37 -12.61
CA THR A 289 1.50 18.99 -12.11
C THR A 289 2.34 18.93 -10.83
N ARG A 290 3.47 19.68 -10.79
CA ARG A 290 4.33 19.75 -9.60
C ARG A 290 3.61 20.37 -8.40
N VAL A 291 2.89 21.48 -8.60
CA VAL A 291 2.14 22.15 -7.53
C VAL A 291 0.90 21.35 -7.14
N ALA A 292 0.24 20.67 -8.07
CA ALA A 292 -0.89 19.76 -7.83
C ALA A 292 -0.48 18.59 -6.94
N LEU A 293 0.69 18.01 -7.18
CA LEU A 293 1.25 16.93 -6.35
C LEU A 293 1.48 17.42 -4.91
N GLN A 294 2.17 18.55 -4.73
CA GLN A 294 2.39 19.13 -3.40
C GLN A 294 1.09 19.44 -2.68
N ARG A 295 0.08 19.98 -3.39
CA ARG A 295 -1.24 20.29 -2.84
C ARG A 295 -2.00 19.03 -2.43
N ALA A 296 -1.95 17.96 -3.23
CA ALA A 296 -2.64 16.71 -2.93
C ALA A 296 -2.10 16.07 -1.64
N PHE A 297 -0.76 15.93 -1.53
CA PHE A 297 -0.12 15.38 -0.33
C PHE A 297 -0.22 16.32 0.87
N GLY A 298 -0.10 17.62 0.64
CA GLY A 298 -0.28 18.65 1.66
C GLY A 298 -1.71 18.73 2.20
N THR A 299 -2.73 18.28 1.45
CA THR A 299 -4.10 18.16 1.96
C THR A 299 -4.18 17.18 3.14
N LEU A 300 -3.33 16.14 3.15
CA LEU A 300 -3.30 15.13 4.22
C LEU A 300 -2.83 15.70 5.57
N THR A 301 -2.14 16.84 5.57
CA THR A 301 -1.64 17.46 6.81
C THR A 301 -2.65 18.40 7.45
N ILE A 302 -3.75 18.72 6.76
CA ILE A 302 -4.83 19.55 7.29
C ILE A 302 -5.60 18.71 8.32
N PRO A 303 -5.83 19.24 9.56
CA PRO A 303 -6.57 18.50 10.58
C PRO A 303 -7.94 18.00 10.09
N PHE A 304 -8.27 16.76 10.39
CA PHE A 304 -9.45 16.07 9.84
C PHE A 304 -10.76 16.81 10.14
N GLU A 305 -10.94 17.24 11.39
CA GLU A 305 -12.09 17.98 11.87
C GLU A 305 -12.26 19.35 11.18
N LYS A 306 -11.17 19.86 10.59
CA LYS A 306 -11.21 21.08 9.81
C LYS A 306 -11.78 20.88 8.40
N LEU A 307 -11.73 19.67 7.86
CA LEU A 307 -12.24 19.36 6.52
C LEU A 307 -13.59 18.64 6.57
N PHE A 308 -13.89 17.93 7.65
CA PHE A 308 -15.03 17.02 7.67
C PHE A 308 -15.98 17.27 8.84
N THR A 309 -17.25 16.91 8.57
CA THR A 309 -18.27 16.65 9.58
C THR A 309 -18.56 15.16 9.58
N VAL A 310 -18.79 14.61 10.77
CA VAL A 310 -19.02 13.17 10.99
C VAL A 310 -20.34 12.99 11.73
N SER A 311 -21.20 12.12 11.22
CA SER A 311 -22.48 11.79 11.84
C SER A 311 -22.67 10.27 11.86
N ARG A 312 -23.08 9.72 13.00
CA ARG A 312 -23.59 8.33 13.07
C ARG A 312 -25.00 8.30 12.48
N VAL A 313 -25.29 7.31 11.64
CA VAL A 313 -26.54 7.23 10.87
C VAL A 313 -27.09 5.81 10.84
N LYS A 314 -28.42 5.73 10.66
CA LYS A 314 -29.10 4.51 10.21
C LYS A 314 -29.38 4.66 8.72
N ALA A 315 -28.50 4.11 7.88
CA ALA A 315 -28.59 4.22 6.44
C ALA A 315 -29.68 3.28 5.89
N GLU A 316 -30.47 3.80 4.96
CA GLU A 316 -31.29 2.98 4.08
C GLU A 316 -30.39 2.29 3.05
N ILE A 317 -30.42 0.97 3.03
CA ILE A 317 -29.58 0.12 2.20
C ILE A 317 -30.45 -0.71 1.24
N PRO A 318 -30.02 -0.92 -0.02
CA PRO A 318 -30.74 -1.77 -0.94
C PRO A 318 -30.67 -3.25 -0.51
N ALA A 319 -31.56 -4.08 -1.05
CA ALA A 319 -31.40 -5.53 -0.97
C ALA A 319 -30.08 -5.99 -1.63
N TYR A 320 -29.67 -7.22 -1.38
CA TYR A 320 -28.52 -7.81 -2.08
C TYR A 320 -28.73 -7.78 -3.59
N ALA A 321 -27.64 -7.62 -4.35
CA ALA A 321 -27.73 -7.60 -5.80
C ALA A 321 -28.31 -8.92 -6.34
N PRO A 322 -29.33 -8.87 -7.22
CA PRO A 322 -29.90 -10.07 -7.81
C PRO A 322 -28.94 -10.69 -8.83
N ILE A 323 -28.89 -12.02 -8.85
CA ILE A 323 -28.18 -12.76 -9.91
C ILE A 323 -29.13 -12.88 -11.11
N HIS A 324 -28.72 -12.35 -12.25
CA HIS A 324 -29.46 -12.44 -13.50
C HIS A 324 -28.85 -13.49 -14.42
N GLU A 325 -29.69 -14.30 -15.08
CA GLU A 325 -29.24 -15.22 -16.11
C GLU A 325 -28.75 -14.48 -17.36
N SER A 326 -27.79 -15.06 -18.06
CA SER A 326 -27.31 -14.58 -19.35
C SER A 326 -28.10 -15.24 -20.48
N VAL A 327 -28.55 -14.43 -21.44
CA VAL A 327 -29.23 -14.86 -22.67
C VAL A 327 -28.49 -14.31 -23.90
N VAL A 328 -28.73 -14.88 -25.07
CA VAL A 328 -28.11 -14.41 -26.33
C VAL A 328 -29.06 -13.49 -27.07
N CYS A 329 -28.57 -12.33 -27.50
CA CYS A 329 -29.35 -11.40 -28.33
C CYS A 329 -29.53 -11.97 -29.75
N GLY A 330 -30.76 -12.06 -30.24
CA GLY A 330 -31.08 -12.57 -31.58
C GLY A 330 -30.65 -11.67 -32.75
N ILE A 331 -30.16 -10.45 -32.48
CA ILE A 331 -29.72 -9.49 -33.51
C ILE A 331 -28.19 -9.44 -33.59
N CYS A 332 -27.50 -9.09 -32.49
CA CYS A 332 -26.04 -8.96 -32.47
C CYS A 332 -25.30 -10.25 -32.08
N ASN A 333 -26.02 -11.29 -31.61
CA ASN A 333 -25.45 -12.55 -31.14
C ASN A 333 -24.50 -12.42 -29.92
N GLU A 334 -24.62 -11.35 -29.15
CA GLU A 334 -23.86 -11.11 -27.91
C GLU A 334 -24.59 -11.70 -26.69
N SER A 335 -23.82 -12.13 -25.70
CA SER A 335 -24.34 -12.52 -24.38
C SER A 335 -24.72 -11.28 -23.58
N VAL A 336 -25.95 -11.25 -23.06
CA VAL A 336 -26.52 -10.10 -22.35
C VAL A 336 -27.28 -10.58 -21.11
N MET A 337 -27.21 -9.81 -20.02
CA MET A 337 -28.03 -10.08 -18.83
C MET A 337 -29.51 -10.02 -19.21
N LYS A 338 -30.31 -11.02 -18.83
CA LYS A 338 -31.74 -11.07 -19.21
C LYS A 338 -32.52 -9.83 -18.78
N SER A 339 -32.17 -9.22 -17.64
CA SER A 339 -32.76 -7.96 -17.16
C SER A 339 -32.43 -6.72 -18.03
N ARG A 340 -31.60 -6.88 -19.07
CA ARG A 340 -31.24 -5.87 -20.07
C ARG A 340 -31.68 -6.26 -21.48
N THR A 341 -32.77 -7.03 -21.56
CA THR A 341 -33.36 -7.50 -22.81
C THR A 341 -34.87 -7.28 -22.86
N THR A 342 -35.41 -7.24 -24.07
CA THR A 342 -36.83 -7.47 -24.33
C THR A 342 -37.02 -8.86 -24.90
N GLN A 343 -38.07 -9.56 -24.46
CA GLN A 343 -38.40 -10.88 -24.96
C GLN A 343 -39.52 -10.79 -26.01
N ASN A 344 -39.35 -11.47 -27.15
CA ASN A 344 -40.39 -11.66 -28.16
C ASN A 344 -40.44 -13.14 -28.55
N GLY A 345 -41.47 -13.84 -28.08
CA GLY A 345 -41.53 -15.30 -28.15
C GLY A 345 -40.36 -15.94 -27.38
N ASP A 346 -39.62 -16.82 -28.07
CA ASP A 346 -38.42 -17.49 -27.53
C ASP A 346 -37.13 -16.71 -27.77
N SER A 347 -37.20 -15.54 -28.42
CA SER A 347 -36.04 -14.72 -28.75
C SER A 347 -35.87 -13.55 -27.77
N PHE A 348 -34.62 -13.24 -27.44
CA PHE A 348 -34.25 -12.08 -26.63
C PHE A 348 -33.56 -11.04 -27.51
N THR A 349 -33.85 -9.77 -27.29
CA THR A 349 -33.19 -8.64 -27.94
C THR A 349 -32.61 -7.72 -26.88
N CYS A 350 -31.31 -7.41 -26.95
CA CYS A 350 -30.69 -6.47 -26.01
C CYS A 350 -31.26 -5.06 -26.18
N PHE A 351 -31.21 -4.25 -25.13
CA PHE A 351 -31.74 -2.87 -25.17
C PHE A 351 -31.16 -2.04 -26.32
N ALA A 352 -29.86 -2.18 -26.61
CA ALA A 352 -29.20 -1.48 -27.71
C ALA A 352 -29.80 -1.84 -29.09
N CYS A 353 -29.90 -3.13 -29.43
CA CYS A 353 -30.49 -3.56 -30.71
C CYS A 353 -32.00 -3.31 -30.79
N GLY A 354 -32.69 -3.33 -29.63
CA GLY A 354 -34.12 -3.10 -29.53
C GLY A 354 -34.52 -1.63 -29.49
N GLY A 355 -33.57 -0.68 -29.49
CA GLY A 355 -33.84 0.75 -29.37
C GLY A 355 -34.55 1.14 -28.07
N LYS A 356 -34.32 0.39 -26.98
CA LYS A 356 -34.83 0.74 -25.64
C LYS A 356 -33.92 1.77 -24.99
N GLU A 357 -34.51 2.71 -24.25
CA GLU A 357 -33.76 3.62 -23.37
C GLU A 357 -32.98 2.83 -22.30
N TYR A 358 -31.80 3.33 -21.93
CA TYR A 358 -30.94 2.74 -20.91
C TYR A 358 -30.14 3.82 -20.20
N GLY A 359 -29.90 3.63 -18.90
CA GLY A 359 -29.20 4.60 -18.09
C GLY A 359 -27.73 4.78 -18.52
N ILE A 360 -27.32 6.02 -18.74
CA ILE A 360 -25.95 6.46 -19.00
C ILE A 360 -25.50 7.29 -17.80
N LEU A 361 -24.34 6.94 -17.25
CA LEU A 361 -23.64 7.76 -16.27
C LEU A 361 -22.41 8.38 -16.95
N ASP A 362 -22.38 9.70 -17.03
CA ASP A 362 -21.21 10.45 -17.52
C ASP A 362 -20.91 11.67 -16.62
N GLY A 363 -20.10 12.61 -17.12
CA GLY A 363 -19.74 13.83 -16.39
C GLY A 363 -20.92 14.76 -16.06
N SER A 364 -22.08 14.57 -16.71
CA SER A 364 -23.31 15.32 -16.44
C SER A 364 -24.23 14.65 -15.41
N GLY A 365 -23.94 13.41 -15.01
CA GLY A 365 -24.77 12.61 -14.11
C GLY A 365 -25.49 11.47 -14.82
N ILE A 366 -26.53 10.93 -14.18
CA ILE A 366 -27.35 9.83 -14.74
C ILE A 366 -28.47 10.38 -15.64
N HIS A 367 -28.55 9.90 -16.88
CA HIS A 367 -29.63 10.19 -17.83
C HIS A 367 -30.06 8.91 -18.59
N PHE A 368 -31.20 8.92 -19.31
CA PHE A 368 -31.80 7.74 -19.96
C PHE A 368 -32.00 7.93 -21.46
#